data_AF-A0A7J6ISC0-F1
#
_entry.id   AF-A0A7J6ISC0-F1
#
_cell.length_a   1.000
_cell.length_b   1.000
_cell.length_c   1.000
_cell.angle_alpha   90.00
_cell.angle_beta   90.00
_cell.angle_gamma   90.00
#
_symmetry.space_group_name_H-M   'P 1'
#
loop_
_entity.id
_entity.type
_entity.pdbx_description
1 polymer ?
#
loop_
_entity_poly.entity_id
_entity_poly.type
_entity_poly.pdbx_seq_one_letter_code
_entity_poly.pdbx_strand_id
1 'polypeptide(L)'
;MLKLGLAVAQNGQDVRTIQSSFVLISVAASNLDAAVRSVSGDPVSTQALGPAMQGVENALAQARTDISTTQPISITDGIALQQTAETLAKSVKIMVMSTMLQRTMLDQTGATAGLIQSFKNQNMLSGALGQVVLSKLPAEGLSGAMMAFGGAAGSIGMGIASLSAPPLQLPLMPPGPSGPPAMTPPSAPAGAPASAAPAAPAAPGMAPPAAAPIPASPAAQPNTTAGRKHASKSKKRNFFS
;
A
#
# COMPACT_ATOMS: atom_id res chain seq x y z
N MET A 1 -1.45 43.81 3.77
CA MET A 1 -0.57 42.79 3.16
C MET A 1 -0.34 41.53 4.01
N LEU A 2 -0.42 41.57 5.36
CA LEU A 2 -0.23 40.36 6.19
C LEU A 2 -1.24 39.22 5.94
N LYS A 3 -2.50 39.53 5.63
CA LYS A 3 -3.56 38.53 5.37
C LYS A 3 -3.33 37.69 4.11
N LEU A 4 -2.61 38.24 3.12
CA LEU A 4 -2.36 37.55 1.85
C LEU A 4 -1.22 36.53 1.97
N GLY A 5 -0.17 36.83 2.74
CA GLY A 5 0.93 35.91 2.99
C GLY A 5 0.53 34.70 3.86
N LEU A 6 -0.36 34.91 4.84
CA LEU A 6 -0.85 33.82 5.69
C LEU A 6 -1.74 32.83 4.93
N ALA A 7 -2.60 33.32 4.03
CA ALA A 7 -3.46 32.48 3.19
C ALA A 7 -2.65 31.62 2.20
N VAL A 8 -1.59 32.18 1.59
CA VAL A 8 -0.70 31.42 0.70
C VAL A 8 0.08 30.35 1.45
N ALA A 9 0.58 30.66 2.65
CA ALA A 9 1.28 29.66 3.48
C ALA A 9 0.35 28.52 3.94
N GLN A 10 -0.90 28.84 4.27
CA GLN A 10 -1.92 27.84 4.64
C GLN A 10 -2.31 26.95 3.47
N ASN A 11 -2.55 27.51 2.27
CA ASN A 11 -2.83 26.71 1.08
C ASN A 11 -1.70 25.73 0.74
N GLY A 12 -0.44 26.16 0.85
CA GLY A 12 0.70 25.25 0.63
C GLY A 12 0.77 24.10 1.63
N GLN A 13 0.39 24.35 2.89
CA GLN A 13 0.32 23.32 3.93
C GLN A 13 -0.86 22.36 3.67
N ASP A 14 -2.01 22.87 3.28
CA ASP A 14 -3.22 22.10 2.98
C ASP A 14 -3.00 21.13 1.81
N VAL A 15 -2.39 21.60 0.73
CA VAL A 15 -2.08 20.77 -0.43
C VAL A 15 -1.12 19.64 -0.05
N ARG A 16 -0.13 19.93 0.78
CA ARG A 16 0.78 18.91 1.32
C ARG A 16 0.05 17.89 2.18
N THR A 17 -0.93 18.30 2.97
CA THR A 17 -1.78 17.38 3.75
C THR A 17 -2.58 16.44 2.85
N ILE A 18 -3.19 16.95 1.77
CA ILE A 18 -3.92 16.13 0.79
C ILE A 18 -2.96 15.16 0.09
N GLN A 19 -1.81 15.62 -0.38
CA GLN A 19 -0.80 14.78 -1.03
C GLN A 19 -0.30 13.67 -0.10
N SER A 20 0.04 14.02 1.15
CA SER A 20 0.47 13.05 2.16
C SER A 20 -0.60 12.00 2.41
N SER A 21 -1.87 12.40 2.47
CA SER A 21 -3.00 11.49 2.63
C SER A 21 -3.09 10.48 1.48
N PHE A 22 -2.94 10.93 0.23
CA PHE A 22 -2.93 10.03 -0.94
C PHE A 22 -1.72 9.09 -0.95
N VAL A 23 -0.56 9.56 -0.52
CA VAL A 23 0.64 8.72 -0.38
C VAL A 23 0.41 7.64 0.68
N LEU A 24 -0.16 7.99 1.85
CA LEU A 24 -0.49 7.02 2.90
C LEU A 24 -1.44 5.93 2.41
N ILE A 25 -2.49 6.30 1.68
CA ILE A 25 -3.41 5.31 1.08
C ILE A 25 -2.68 4.44 0.04
N SER A 26 -1.81 5.04 -0.78
CA SER A 26 -1.05 4.29 -1.80
C SER A 26 -0.10 3.27 -1.16
N VAL A 27 0.55 3.62 -0.05
CA VAL A 27 1.40 2.72 0.73
C VAL A 27 0.55 1.59 1.33
N ALA A 28 -0.58 1.91 1.96
CA ALA A 28 -1.46 0.90 2.52
C ALA A 28 -1.99 -0.07 1.45
N ALA A 29 -2.40 0.44 0.28
CA ALA A 29 -2.84 -0.38 -0.84
C ALA A 29 -1.71 -1.28 -1.38
N SER A 30 -0.47 -0.78 -1.41
CA SER A 30 0.70 -1.56 -1.80
C SER A 30 1.04 -2.66 -0.77
N ASN A 31 0.83 -2.39 0.52
CA ASN A 31 0.99 -3.41 1.56
C ASN A 31 -0.07 -4.50 1.44
N LEU A 32 -1.31 -4.14 1.12
CA LEU A 32 -2.38 -5.10 0.83
C LEU A 32 -2.07 -5.92 -0.44
N ASP A 33 -1.57 -5.28 -1.50
CA ASP A 33 -1.10 -5.97 -2.71
C ASP A 33 -0.03 -7.02 -2.38
N ALA A 34 0.99 -6.64 -1.61
CA ALA A 34 2.05 -7.55 -1.19
C ALA A 34 1.52 -8.71 -0.33
N ALA A 35 0.64 -8.42 0.64
CA ALA A 35 0.02 -9.44 1.48
C ALA A 35 -0.80 -10.44 0.64
N VAL A 36 -1.62 -9.95 -0.30
CA VAL A 36 -2.39 -10.79 -1.23
C VAL A 36 -1.47 -11.66 -2.08
N ARG A 37 -0.40 -11.10 -2.64
CA ARG A 37 0.57 -11.87 -3.45
C ARG A 37 1.31 -12.93 -2.64
N SER A 38 1.47 -12.73 -1.33
CA SER A 38 2.12 -13.69 -0.44
C SER A 38 1.23 -14.89 -0.06
N VAL A 39 -0.08 -14.82 -0.33
CA VAL A 39 -1.00 -15.93 -0.06
C VAL A 39 -0.63 -17.14 -0.90
N SER A 40 -0.55 -18.28 -0.24
CA SER A 40 -0.26 -19.59 -0.82
C SER A 40 -1.24 -20.64 -0.28
N GLY A 41 -1.01 -21.92 -0.57
CA GLY A 41 -1.84 -23.01 -0.05
C GLY A 41 -1.73 -23.22 1.48
N ASP A 42 -0.79 -22.55 2.15
CA ASP A 42 -0.64 -22.64 3.60
C ASP A 42 -1.54 -21.60 4.32
N PRO A 43 -2.36 -21.99 5.30
CA PRO A 43 -3.22 -21.05 6.06
C PRO A 43 -2.45 -19.91 6.73
N VAL A 44 -1.20 -20.14 7.17
CA VAL A 44 -0.34 -19.14 7.82
C VAL A 44 -0.01 -17.99 6.87
N SER A 45 0.00 -18.23 5.56
CA SER A 45 0.26 -17.18 4.55
C SER A 45 -0.79 -16.06 4.56
N THR A 46 -1.98 -16.30 5.12
CA THR A 46 -3.05 -15.30 5.19
C THR A 46 -2.94 -14.33 6.37
N GLN A 47 -2.01 -14.56 7.32
CA GLN A 47 -1.90 -13.76 8.54
C GLN A 47 -1.69 -12.26 8.26
N ALA A 48 -1.00 -11.92 7.17
CA ALA A 48 -0.74 -10.54 6.78
C ALA A 48 -1.97 -9.81 6.19
N LEU A 49 -3.00 -10.54 5.74
CA LEU A 49 -4.16 -9.95 5.07
C LEU A 49 -4.98 -9.07 6.00
N GLY A 50 -5.28 -9.54 7.21
CA GLY A 50 -6.10 -8.80 8.18
C GLY A 50 -5.54 -7.40 8.48
N PRO A 51 -4.29 -7.29 8.96
CA PRO A 51 -3.65 -6.00 9.21
C PRO A 51 -3.54 -5.13 7.95
N ALA A 52 -3.28 -5.71 6.78
CA ALA A 52 -3.16 -4.95 5.55
C ALA A 52 -4.50 -4.36 5.08
N MET A 53 -5.60 -5.13 5.16
CA MET A 53 -6.96 -4.63 4.92
C MET A 53 -7.30 -3.47 5.85
N GLN A 54 -7.07 -3.66 7.15
CA GLN A 54 -7.33 -2.62 8.14
C GLN A 54 -6.45 -1.38 7.93
N GLY A 55 -5.21 -1.56 7.47
CA GLY A 55 -4.30 -0.47 7.11
C GLY A 55 -4.88 0.43 6.01
N VAL A 56 -5.50 -0.15 4.97
CA VAL A 56 -6.15 0.63 3.90
C VAL A 56 -7.36 1.38 4.45
N GLU A 57 -8.21 0.71 5.22
CA GLU A 57 -9.41 1.31 5.80
C GLU A 57 -9.08 2.48 6.74
N ASN A 58 -8.06 2.31 7.57
CA ASN A 58 -7.54 3.36 8.45
C ASN A 58 -6.97 4.53 7.65
N ALA A 59 -6.16 4.26 6.62
CA ALA A 59 -5.59 5.31 5.77
C ALA A 59 -6.68 6.13 5.07
N LEU A 60 -7.74 5.49 4.57
CA LEU A 60 -8.88 6.17 3.97
C LEU A 60 -9.65 7.03 4.99
N ALA A 61 -9.93 6.48 6.17
CA ALA A 61 -10.64 7.21 7.23
C ALA A 61 -9.84 8.41 7.75
N GLN A 62 -8.53 8.23 7.93
CA GLN A 62 -7.61 9.29 8.33
C GLN A 62 -7.52 10.36 7.25
N ALA A 63 -7.28 9.98 5.99
CA ALA A 63 -7.25 10.91 4.86
C ALA A 63 -8.52 11.76 4.78
N ARG A 64 -9.69 11.15 4.98
CA ARG A 64 -10.96 11.89 5.01
C ARG A 64 -10.97 12.94 6.12
N THR A 65 -10.53 12.56 7.31
CA THR A 65 -10.47 13.45 8.48
C THR A 65 -9.51 14.61 8.21
N ASP A 66 -8.28 14.31 7.82
CA ASP A 66 -7.22 15.29 7.59
C ASP A 66 -7.64 16.29 6.50
N ILE A 67 -8.12 15.79 5.35
CA ILE A 67 -8.53 16.63 4.22
C ILE A 67 -9.80 17.44 4.53
N SER A 68 -10.72 16.92 5.36
CA SER A 68 -11.92 17.71 5.70
C SER A 68 -11.58 19.04 6.39
N THR A 69 -10.46 19.08 7.11
CA THR A 69 -9.99 20.27 7.86
C THR A 69 -9.22 21.28 7.00
N THR A 70 -8.84 20.93 5.77
CA THR A 70 -8.08 21.81 4.88
C THR A 70 -8.96 22.87 4.22
N GLN A 71 -8.36 23.95 3.74
CA GLN A 71 -9.06 24.92 2.89
C GLN A 71 -9.19 24.44 1.44
N PRO A 72 -10.10 25.04 0.65
CA PRO A 72 -10.09 24.89 -0.80
C PRO A 72 -8.75 25.32 -1.39
N ILE A 73 -8.24 24.54 -2.33
CA ILE A 73 -6.91 24.76 -2.91
C ILE A 73 -6.97 25.55 -4.22
N SER A 74 -5.82 26.06 -4.67
CA SER A 74 -5.73 26.75 -5.96
C SER A 74 -5.74 25.79 -7.15
N ILE A 75 -6.00 26.31 -8.36
CA ILE A 75 -5.95 25.52 -9.61
C ILE A 75 -4.56 24.91 -9.81
N THR A 76 -3.50 25.70 -9.59
CA THR A 76 -2.10 25.25 -9.75
C THR A 76 -1.79 24.09 -8.80
N ASP A 77 -2.27 24.17 -7.56
CA ASP A 77 -2.09 23.10 -6.59
C ASP A 77 -2.92 21.85 -6.94
N GLY A 78 -4.11 22.05 -7.50
CA GLY A 78 -4.95 20.97 -8.04
C GLY A 78 -4.23 20.19 -9.15
N ILE A 79 -3.48 20.85 -10.02
CA ILE A 79 -2.66 20.19 -11.05
C ILE A 79 -1.56 19.33 -10.40
N ALA A 80 -0.87 19.85 -9.38
CA ALA A 80 0.15 19.06 -8.66
C ALA A 80 -0.45 17.80 -8.00
N LEU A 81 -1.70 17.89 -7.53
CA LEU A 81 -2.43 16.75 -6.96
C LEU A 81 -2.83 15.68 -7.98
N GLN A 82 -2.98 16.03 -9.26
CA GLN A 82 -3.38 15.06 -10.30
C GLN A 82 -2.39 13.91 -10.39
N GLN A 83 -1.08 14.18 -10.39
CA GLN A 83 -0.05 13.14 -10.47
C GLN A 83 -0.09 12.18 -9.27
N THR A 84 -0.34 12.71 -8.06
CA THR A 84 -0.47 11.89 -6.85
C THR A 84 -1.75 11.05 -6.89
N ALA A 85 -2.87 11.64 -7.36
CA ALA A 85 -4.14 10.93 -7.51
C ALA A 85 -4.07 9.82 -8.57
N GLU A 86 -3.37 10.03 -9.68
CA GLU A 86 -3.12 9.00 -10.69
C GLU A 86 -2.28 7.84 -10.14
N THR A 87 -1.24 8.16 -9.35
CA THR A 87 -0.41 7.15 -8.69
C THR A 87 -1.24 6.31 -7.74
N LEU A 88 -2.07 6.95 -6.92
CA LEU A 88 -3.02 6.27 -6.04
C LEU A 88 -3.97 5.36 -6.83
N ALA A 89 -4.58 5.86 -7.90
CA ALA A 89 -5.50 5.08 -8.74
C ALA A 89 -4.80 3.85 -9.35
N LYS A 90 -3.54 3.98 -9.78
CA LYS A 90 -2.71 2.86 -10.26
C LYS A 90 -2.44 1.84 -9.15
N SER A 91 -2.04 2.29 -7.96
CA SER A 91 -1.80 1.40 -6.81
C SER A 91 -3.05 0.60 -6.43
N VAL A 92 -4.22 1.25 -6.37
CA VAL A 92 -5.50 0.58 -6.10
C VAL A 92 -5.82 -0.44 -7.18
N LYS A 93 -5.65 -0.08 -8.46
CA LYS A 93 -5.89 -1.00 -9.58
C LYS A 93 -4.97 -2.22 -9.52
N ILE A 94 -3.68 -2.04 -9.24
CA ILE A 94 -2.71 -3.15 -9.11
C ILE A 94 -3.12 -4.07 -7.96
N MET A 95 -3.44 -3.51 -6.80
CA MET A 95 -3.91 -4.26 -5.64
C MET A 95 -5.13 -5.12 -5.95
N VAL A 96 -6.12 -4.56 -6.66
CA VAL A 96 -7.30 -5.31 -7.09
C VAL A 96 -6.94 -6.38 -8.12
N MET A 97 -6.07 -6.08 -9.09
CA MET A 97 -5.62 -7.08 -10.06
C MET A 97 -4.90 -8.25 -9.41
N SER A 98 -4.00 -8.01 -8.47
CA SER A 98 -3.31 -9.06 -7.71
C SER A 98 -4.28 -9.92 -6.92
N THR A 99 -5.31 -9.29 -6.36
CA THR A 99 -6.39 -9.99 -5.66
C THR A 99 -7.15 -10.93 -6.58
N MET A 100 -7.50 -10.48 -7.78
CA MET A 100 -8.17 -11.33 -8.76
C MET A 100 -7.27 -12.49 -9.23
N LEU A 101 -5.97 -12.22 -9.43
CA LEU A 101 -5.01 -13.25 -9.81
C LEU A 101 -4.83 -14.32 -8.72
N GLN A 102 -4.87 -13.94 -7.44
CA GLN A 102 -4.76 -14.86 -6.31
C GLN A 102 -6.07 -15.47 -5.82
N ARG A 103 -7.17 -15.26 -6.55
CA ARG A 103 -8.48 -15.78 -6.19
C ARG A 103 -8.47 -17.26 -5.84
N THR A 104 -7.83 -18.09 -6.65
CA THR A 104 -7.78 -19.55 -6.41
C THR A 104 -7.11 -19.90 -5.07
N MET A 105 -6.10 -19.15 -4.64
CA MET A 105 -5.44 -19.36 -3.34
C MET A 105 -6.24 -18.75 -2.19
N LEU A 106 -6.86 -17.59 -2.41
CA LEU A 106 -7.76 -16.94 -1.45
C LEU A 106 -9.00 -17.80 -1.16
N ASP A 107 -9.53 -18.50 -2.16
CA ASP A 107 -10.66 -19.42 -2.02
C ASP A 107 -10.25 -20.67 -1.24
N GLN A 108 -9.11 -21.27 -1.56
CA GLN A 108 -8.57 -22.44 -0.84
C GLN A 108 -8.28 -22.15 0.64
N THR A 109 -7.85 -20.93 0.95
CA THR A 109 -7.56 -20.50 2.32
C THR A 109 -8.77 -19.91 3.05
N GLY A 110 -9.93 -19.77 2.36
CA GLY A 110 -11.14 -19.18 2.91
C GLY A 110 -11.09 -17.67 3.14
N ALA A 111 -10.04 -16.98 2.66
CA ALA A 111 -9.83 -15.55 2.86
C ALA A 111 -10.74 -14.66 1.98
N THR A 112 -11.30 -15.20 0.90
CA THR A 112 -12.09 -14.45 -0.09
C THR A 112 -13.25 -13.66 0.53
N ALA A 113 -14.00 -14.25 1.46
CA ALA A 113 -15.17 -13.59 2.06
C ALA A 113 -14.77 -12.34 2.87
N GLY A 114 -13.67 -12.42 3.64
CA GLY A 114 -13.14 -11.28 4.39
C GLY A 114 -12.66 -10.16 3.46
N LEU A 115 -11.99 -10.53 2.37
CA LEU A 115 -11.47 -9.59 1.39
C LEU A 115 -12.60 -8.87 0.63
N ILE A 116 -13.67 -9.57 0.27
CA ILE A 116 -14.89 -8.97 -0.33
C ILE A 116 -15.48 -7.94 0.63
N GLN A 117 -15.61 -8.27 1.92
CA GLN A 117 -16.17 -7.37 2.90
C GLN A 117 -15.30 -6.12 3.07
N SER A 118 -13.97 -6.28 3.11
CA SER A 118 -13.05 -5.14 3.15
C SER A 118 -13.15 -4.29 1.89
N PHE A 119 -13.21 -4.88 0.69
CA PHE A 119 -13.39 -4.10 -0.55
C PHE A 119 -14.69 -3.30 -0.56
N LYS A 120 -15.79 -3.85 -0.03
CA LYS A 120 -17.05 -3.11 0.15
C LYS A 120 -16.86 -1.91 1.09
N ASN A 121 -16.16 -2.10 2.21
CA ASN A 121 -15.85 -1.02 3.14
C ASN A 121 -14.95 0.05 2.51
N GLN A 122 -13.87 -0.36 1.83
CA GLN A 122 -12.96 0.51 1.12
C GLN A 122 -13.66 1.30 0.02
N ASN A 123 -14.63 0.72 -0.69
CA ASN A 123 -15.41 1.42 -1.71
C ASN A 123 -16.28 2.52 -1.08
N MET A 124 -16.95 2.22 0.03
CA MET A 124 -17.74 3.21 0.77
C MET A 124 -16.87 4.36 1.31
N LEU A 125 -15.74 4.03 1.95
CA LEU A 125 -14.79 5.01 2.49
C LEU A 125 -14.16 5.86 1.38
N SER A 126 -13.80 5.25 0.26
CA SER A 126 -13.26 5.93 -0.92
C SER A 126 -14.28 6.88 -1.55
N GLY A 127 -15.57 6.50 -1.59
CA GLY A 127 -16.65 7.39 -2.02
C GLY A 127 -16.77 8.63 -1.13
N ALA A 128 -16.76 8.44 0.19
CA ALA A 128 -16.79 9.55 1.15
C ALA A 128 -15.54 10.44 1.05
N LEU A 129 -14.35 9.85 0.90
CA LEU A 129 -13.11 10.58 0.66
C LEU A 129 -13.18 11.40 -0.63
N GLY A 130 -13.67 10.80 -1.72
CA GLY A 130 -13.83 11.48 -3.00
C GLY A 130 -14.72 12.73 -2.90
N GLN A 131 -15.85 12.64 -2.19
CA GLN A 131 -16.71 13.80 -1.94
C GLN A 131 -15.98 14.93 -1.19
N VAL A 132 -15.21 14.57 -0.14
CA VAL A 132 -14.43 15.55 0.62
C VAL A 132 -13.36 16.19 -0.25
N VAL A 133 -12.60 15.41 -1.04
CA VAL A 133 -11.57 15.94 -1.94
C VAL A 133 -12.18 16.87 -3.00
N LEU A 134 -13.27 16.45 -3.64
CA LEU A 134 -13.95 17.26 -4.67
C LEU A 134 -14.43 18.60 -4.09
N SER A 135 -14.85 18.65 -2.82
CA SER A 135 -15.22 19.90 -2.16
C SER A 135 -14.06 20.89 -1.94
N LYS A 136 -12.81 20.41 -2.03
CA LYS A 136 -11.60 21.25 -1.88
C LYS A 136 -11.02 21.69 -3.23
N LEU A 137 -11.48 21.10 -4.34
CA LEU A 137 -10.96 21.40 -5.68
C LEU A 137 -11.71 22.54 -6.35
N PRO A 138 -11.03 23.38 -7.14
CA PRO A 138 -11.69 24.33 -8.04
C PRO A 138 -12.38 23.58 -9.19
N ALA A 139 -13.37 24.24 -9.82
CA ALA A 139 -14.24 23.62 -10.81
C ALA A 139 -13.49 22.98 -11.99
N GLU A 140 -12.38 23.60 -12.40
CA GLU A 140 -11.50 23.16 -13.48
C GLU A 140 -10.81 21.83 -13.16
N GLY A 141 -10.53 21.56 -11.88
CA GLY A 141 -9.89 20.33 -11.42
C GLY A 141 -10.87 19.16 -11.21
N LEU A 142 -12.18 19.42 -11.15
CA LEU A 142 -13.19 18.43 -10.81
C LEU A 142 -13.23 17.27 -11.82
N SER A 143 -13.19 17.54 -13.13
CA SER A 143 -13.30 16.49 -14.14
C SER A 143 -12.17 15.44 -14.03
N GLY A 144 -10.92 15.90 -13.88
CA GLY A 144 -9.77 15.02 -13.70
C GLY A 144 -9.84 14.20 -12.41
N ALA A 145 -10.20 14.84 -11.30
CA ALA A 145 -10.37 14.16 -10.02
C ALA A 145 -11.51 13.13 -10.06
N MET A 146 -12.66 13.47 -10.66
CA MET A 146 -13.77 12.55 -10.83
C MET A 146 -13.38 11.32 -11.66
N MET A 147 -12.58 11.49 -12.71
CA MET A 147 -12.04 10.36 -13.48
C MET A 147 -11.11 9.48 -12.63
N ALA A 148 -10.20 10.08 -11.85
CA ALA A 148 -9.26 9.32 -11.01
C ALA A 148 -10.00 8.53 -9.92
N PHE A 149 -10.89 9.17 -9.16
CA PHE A 149 -11.68 8.50 -8.12
C PHE A 149 -12.68 7.51 -8.70
N GLY A 150 -13.30 7.84 -9.84
CA GLY A 150 -14.19 6.93 -10.57
C GLY A 150 -13.45 5.69 -11.05
N GLY A 151 -12.23 5.83 -11.58
CA GLY A 151 -11.38 4.72 -12.01
C GLY A 151 -10.94 3.82 -10.85
N ALA A 152 -10.58 4.41 -9.70
CA ALA A 152 -10.25 3.66 -8.49
C ALA A 152 -11.46 2.90 -7.92
N ALA A 153 -12.59 3.58 -7.75
CA ALA A 153 -13.84 2.98 -7.27
C ALA A 153 -14.35 1.88 -8.24
N GLY A 154 -14.27 2.13 -9.55
CA GLY A 154 -14.59 1.14 -10.58
C GLY A 154 -13.68 -0.09 -10.52
N SER A 155 -12.39 0.09 -10.23
CA SER A 155 -11.46 -1.02 -10.02
C SER A 155 -11.86 -1.85 -8.80
N ILE A 156 -12.11 -1.22 -7.65
CA ILE A 156 -12.57 -1.93 -6.45
C ILE A 156 -13.88 -2.67 -6.72
N GLY A 157 -14.83 -2.03 -7.40
CA GLY A 157 -16.10 -2.65 -7.82
C GLY A 157 -15.92 -3.89 -8.69
N MET A 158 -14.98 -3.84 -9.65
CA MET A 158 -14.61 -5.01 -10.47
C MET A 158 -14.01 -6.13 -9.62
N GLY A 159 -13.16 -5.79 -8.64
CA GLY A 159 -12.62 -6.74 -7.68
C GLY A 159 -13.71 -7.45 -6.87
N ILE A 160 -14.66 -6.68 -6.32
CA ILE A 160 -15.82 -7.22 -5.60
C ILE A 160 -16.61 -8.18 -6.49
N ALA A 161 -16.97 -7.75 -7.69
CA ALA A 161 -17.76 -8.56 -8.62
C ALA A 161 -17.03 -9.85 -9.01
N SER A 162 -15.73 -9.76 -9.30
CA SER A 162 -14.88 -10.90 -9.65
C SER A 162 -14.79 -11.91 -8.50
N LEU A 163 -14.51 -11.46 -7.28
CA LEU A 163 -14.41 -12.33 -6.11
C LEU A 163 -15.75 -12.93 -5.68
N SER A 164 -16.85 -12.19 -5.88
CA SER A 164 -18.20 -12.63 -5.49
C SER A 164 -18.82 -13.64 -6.46
N ALA A 165 -18.23 -13.83 -7.64
CA ALA A 165 -18.65 -14.87 -8.56
C ALA A 165 -18.41 -16.27 -7.94
N PRO A 166 -19.04 -17.33 -8.45
CA PRO A 166 -18.67 -18.69 -8.07
C PRO A 166 -17.18 -18.92 -8.34
N PRO A 167 -16.43 -19.61 -7.45
CA PRO A 167 -15.04 -19.94 -7.70
C PRO A 167 -14.95 -20.63 -9.07
N LEU A 168 -13.93 -20.27 -9.85
CA LEU A 168 -13.65 -21.00 -11.09
C LEU A 168 -13.35 -22.44 -10.67
N GLN A 169 -14.35 -23.30 -10.80
CA GLN A 169 -14.15 -24.74 -10.68
C GLN A 169 -13.22 -25.08 -11.83
N LEU A 170 -11.92 -25.17 -11.54
CA LEU A 170 -11.04 -26.01 -12.32
C LEU A 170 -11.75 -27.36 -12.36
N PRO A 171 -12.08 -27.90 -13.55
CA PRO A 171 -12.73 -29.20 -13.62
C PRO A 171 -11.89 -30.15 -12.79
N LEU A 172 -12.48 -30.61 -11.68
CA LEU A 172 -12.01 -31.80 -11.00
C LEU A 172 -11.98 -32.85 -12.09
N MET A 173 -10.77 -33.17 -12.58
CA MET A 173 -10.58 -34.31 -13.44
C MET A 173 -11.27 -35.47 -12.71
N PRO A 174 -12.31 -36.10 -13.30
CA PRO A 174 -12.98 -37.22 -12.66
C PRO A 174 -11.92 -38.27 -12.32
N PRO A 175 -12.01 -38.99 -11.18
CA PRO A 175 -11.22 -40.20 -11.01
C PRO A 175 -11.73 -41.21 -12.05
N GLY A 176 -11.09 -41.24 -13.21
CA GLY A 176 -11.38 -42.11 -14.35
C GLY A 176 -10.21 -43.07 -14.62
N PRO A 177 -10.49 -44.28 -15.12
CA PRO A 177 -9.67 -45.46 -14.88
C PRO A 177 -8.41 -45.54 -15.75
N SER A 178 -7.38 -46.17 -15.17
CA SER A 178 -6.25 -46.88 -15.79
C SER A 178 -5.93 -46.63 -17.27
N GLY A 179 -4.78 -46.01 -17.54
CA GLY A 179 -3.97 -46.27 -18.73
C GLY A 179 -3.81 -45.09 -19.71
N PRO A 180 -2.58 -44.69 -20.07
CA PRO A 180 -2.37 -43.81 -21.21
C PRO A 180 -2.36 -44.63 -22.52
N PRO A 181 -3.15 -44.28 -23.56
CA PRO A 181 -2.75 -44.58 -24.92
C PRO A 181 -1.55 -43.70 -25.27
N ALA A 182 -0.43 -44.33 -25.66
CA ALA A 182 0.77 -43.66 -26.11
C ALA A 182 0.44 -42.76 -27.32
N MET A 183 0.56 -41.45 -27.14
CA MET A 183 0.63 -40.50 -28.25
C MET A 183 2.09 -40.34 -28.66
N THR A 184 2.39 -40.78 -29.88
CA THR A 184 3.67 -40.52 -30.54
C THR A 184 3.91 -39.01 -30.67
N PRO A 185 5.07 -38.48 -30.28
CA PRO A 185 5.37 -37.06 -30.44
C PRO A 185 5.46 -36.69 -31.94
N PRO A 186 5.03 -35.48 -32.34
CA PRO A 186 5.24 -34.98 -33.69
C PRO A 186 6.73 -34.75 -33.96
N SER A 187 7.18 -35.15 -35.15
CA SER A 187 8.55 -34.95 -35.65
C SER A 187 8.94 -33.47 -35.66
N ALA A 188 10.07 -33.14 -35.05
CA ALA A 188 10.67 -31.82 -35.09
C ALA A 188 11.18 -31.48 -36.52
N PRO A 189 10.96 -30.26 -37.03
CA PRO A 189 11.65 -29.79 -38.21
C PRO A 189 13.13 -29.55 -37.90
N ALA A 190 13.99 -30.00 -38.81
CA ALA A 190 15.41 -29.83 -38.78
C ALA A 190 15.83 -28.37 -39.09
N GLY A 191 16.79 -27.86 -38.32
CA GLY A 191 17.77 -26.87 -38.76
C GLY A 191 17.41 -25.39 -38.58
N ALA A 192 17.89 -24.80 -37.49
CA ALA A 192 18.33 -23.40 -37.46
C ALA A 192 19.55 -23.28 -36.50
N PRO A 193 20.55 -22.46 -36.83
CA PRO A 193 21.90 -22.54 -36.26
C PRO A 193 21.95 -22.15 -34.78
N ALA A 194 22.91 -22.75 -34.06
CA ALA A 194 23.24 -22.43 -32.68
C ALA A 194 23.57 -20.93 -32.54
N SER A 195 22.70 -20.19 -31.87
CA SER A 195 23.01 -18.84 -31.40
C SER A 195 23.98 -18.96 -30.22
N ALA A 196 25.12 -18.29 -30.30
CA ALA A 196 26.16 -18.28 -29.30
C ALA A 196 25.61 -17.93 -27.91
N ALA A 197 26.11 -18.64 -26.88
CA ALA A 197 25.85 -18.35 -25.48
C ALA A 197 26.23 -16.89 -25.15
N PRO A 198 25.39 -16.14 -24.41
CA PRO A 198 25.82 -14.88 -23.83
C PRO A 198 26.98 -15.15 -22.87
N ALA A 199 28.10 -14.44 -23.06
CA ALA A 199 29.20 -14.44 -22.13
C ALA A 199 28.70 -14.04 -20.73
N ALA A 200 29.04 -14.84 -19.73
CA ALA A 200 28.83 -14.49 -18.34
C ALA A 200 29.54 -13.15 -18.05
N PRO A 201 28.87 -12.17 -17.42
CA PRO A 201 29.58 -11.01 -16.90
C PRO A 201 30.57 -11.49 -15.84
N ALA A 202 31.84 -11.12 -16.03
CA ALA A 202 32.91 -11.37 -15.09
C ALA A 202 32.52 -10.87 -13.70
N ALA A 203 32.73 -11.72 -12.70
CA ALA A 203 32.64 -11.34 -11.30
C ALA A 203 33.59 -10.16 -11.03
N PRO A 204 33.11 -9.00 -10.53
CA PRO A 204 34.00 -7.97 -10.00
C PRO A 204 34.79 -8.56 -8.84
N GLY A 205 36.10 -8.52 -8.95
CA GLY A 205 37.04 -9.02 -7.96
C GLY A 205 36.78 -8.46 -6.58
N MET A 206 37.07 -9.29 -5.59
CA MET A 206 37.04 -8.98 -4.17
C MET A 206 37.80 -7.69 -3.88
N ALA A 207 37.07 -6.64 -3.53
CA ALA A 207 37.65 -5.48 -2.88
C ALA A 207 38.11 -5.88 -1.46
N PRO A 208 39.27 -5.39 -0.99
CA PRO A 208 39.73 -5.64 0.37
C PRO A 208 38.73 -5.08 1.41
N PRO A 209 38.63 -5.69 2.61
CA PRO A 209 37.71 -5.23 3.64
C PRO A 209 38.04 -3.79 4.04
N ALA A 210 37.08 -2.88 3.85
CA ALA A 210 37.11 -1.56 4.44
C ALA A 210 37.02 -1.69 5.97
N ALA A 211 37.89 -0.93 6.65
CA ALA A 211 38.01 -0.89 8.09
C ALA A 211 36.67 -0.60 8.79
N ALA A 212 36.46 -1.26 9.93
CA ALA A 212 35.33 -1.04 10.82
C ALA A 212 35.20 0.45 11.20
N PRO A 213 33.98 0.98 11.34
CA PRO A 213 33.77 2.31 11.90
C PRO A 213 34.24 2.30 13.37
N ILE A 214 35.23 3.13 13.64
CA ILE A 214 35.66 3.52 14.98
C ILE A 214 34.42 4.10 15.69
N PRO A 215 34.06 3.65 16.91
CA PRO A 215 33.00 4.29 17.68
C PRO A 215 33.35 5.76 17.92
N ALA A 216 32.42 6.66 17.58
CA ALA A 216 32.55 8.06 17.91
C ALA A 216 32.69 8.22 19.43
N SER A 217 33.84 8.75 19.84
CA SER A 217 34.04 9.24 21.20
C SER A 217 32.92 10.21 21.57
N PRO A 218 32.35 10.12 22.78
CA PRO A 218 31.34 11.06 23.24
C PRO A 218 31.96 12.47 23.30
N ALA A 219 31.34 13.39 22.56
CA ALA A 219 31.65 14.80 22.65
C ALA A 219 31.48 15.28 24.10
N ALA A 220 32.51 15.96 24.57
CA ALA A 220 32.62 16.56 25.89
C ALA A 220 31.37 17.39 26.21
N GLN A 221 30.71 17.02 27.31
CA GLN A 221 29.79 17.90 28.02
C GLN A 221 30.61 19.05 28.63
N PRO A 222 30.31 20.33 28.36
CA PRO A 222 30.80 21.41 29.19
C PRO A 222 30.09 21.34 30.54
N ASN A 223 30.85 20.85 31.51
CA ASN A 223 30.53 20.84 32.92
C ASN A 223 30.47 22.30 33.42
N THR A 224 29.27 22.83 33.67
CA THR A 224 29.08 23.95 34.59
C THR A 224 28.62 23.38 35.93
N THR A 225 29.59 23.00 36.74
CA THR A 225 29.42 22.78 38.17
C THR A 225 29.16 24.12 38.85
N ALA A 226 27.92 24.35 39.30
CA ALA A 226 27.64 25.14 40.50
C ALA A 226 26.19 24.87 40.96
N GLY A 227 26.00 24.22 42.11
CA GLY A 227 24.68 24.18 42.76
C GLY A 227 24.28 22.92 43.51
N ARG A 228 25.22 22.25 44.18
CA ARG A 228 24.97 21.15 45.12
C ARG A 228 24.11 21.63 46.31
N LYS A 229 22.88 21.12 46.48
CA LYS A 229 22.32 20.83 47.82
C LYS A 229 21.43 19.58 47.80
N HIS A 230 21.92 18.60 48.56
CA HIS A 230 21.27 17.38 49.00
C HIS A 230 19.93 17.66 49.71
N ALA A 231 18.94 16.78 49.48
CA ALA A 231 18.07 16.30 50.56
C ALA A 231 17.40 14.98 50.16
N SER A 232 18.02 13.88 50.60
CA SER A 232 17.39 12.58 50.71
C SER A 232 16.33 12.62 51.81
N LYS A 233 15.10 12.15 51.55
CA LYS A 233 14.15 11.78 52.60
C LYS A 233 13.26 10.62 52.19
N SER A 234 13.80 9.44 52.46
CA SER A 234 13.06 8.23 52.83
C SER A 234 12.07 8.52 53.98
N LYS A 235 10.77 8.17 53.83
CA LYS A 235 9.95 7.71 54.97
C LYS A 235 8.55 7.15 54.61
N LYS A 236 8.30 5.93 55.12
CA LYS A 236 7.04 5.37 55.70
C LYS A 236 5.87 5.06 54.75
N ARG A 237 5.45 3.80 54.53
CA ARG A 237 4.79 2.83 55.44
C ARG A 237 3.69 3.44 56.32
N ASN A 238 2.44 3.12 56.01
CA ASN A 238 1.21 2.96 56.83
C ASN A 238 0.29 2.10 55.94
N PHE A 239 -0.20 0.89 56.20
CA PHE A 239 -0.73 0.16 57.37
C PHE A 239 -1.98 0.78 58.03
N PHE A 240 -3.07 -0.01 57.96
CA PHE A 240 -4.43 0.08 58.54
C PHE A 240 -5.39 1.13 57.95
N SER A 241 -6.68 0.85 57.72
CA SER A 241 -7.58 -0.11 58.41
C SER A 241 -8.30 -1.09 57.50
#